data_AF-A0A961R7L9-F1
#
_entry.id   AF-A0A961R7L9-F1
#
_cell.length_a   1.000
_cell.length_b   1.000
_cell.length_c   1.000
_cell.angle_alpha   90.00
_cell.angle_beta   90.00
_cell.angle_gamma   90.00
#
_symmetry.space_group_name_H-M   'P 1'
#
loop_
_entity.id
_entity.type
_entity.pdbx_description
1 polymer ?
#
loop_
_entity_poly.entity_id
_entity_poly.type
_entity_poly.pdbx_seq_one_letter_code
_entity_poly.pdbx_strand_id
1 'polypeptide(L)'
;MRKTILAALAVACLLPVSLAHAGNEPPGIPLPAAALTGNVAAVEQHILAGSDVDQRDDFGSTPLIISAVFDRPGVAAALLAAGADPALTDAQGSNPLHIAAFLGRKEIVRVLLDAGADRTLRSASGATAYDYAAAPLPEDRKVFARLRAGLEPLGFRLDPDAVAAAKPEIARMLRPSADDLSGIDFTPVKRADFSVSTPEAEGLDPLLVAELYREAEALPRVYSVLVLKNGKLVAEKYFNQGSIDTATLIQSAAKSIFSALVGLAQREGCLPDMDAPVLGFLPELAGQIGDPRKADITIRQVLQMRSGLPWEETDPTLWKQLMEGDHLAPLRDFPLVADPGTRFNYSNFSTDLLGVIVTRACGTALDAFASAQLMQPLGIRFGTWEHGQDFHYPLVHLTPRTAARFAQLYLDGGHFQDRQVIPADWVSESLADYSSDAWVTMQHLDHAGRYLRDLGYGYQWWQATAGRHRINFAWGHGGQFYGLVHDLDLAVIVTAYPAWLEHDSRNWTHERAHLNLAGKFISLLR
;
A
#
# COMPACT_ATOMS: atom_id res chain seq x y z
N MET A 1 -28.48 -46.23 56.21
CA MET A 1 -28.47 -47.38 55.28
C MET A 1 -27.37 -47.09 54.25
N ARG A 2 -26.13 -47.63 54.29
CA ARG A 2 -25.68 -49.05 54.21
C ARG A 2 -26.35 -49.75 53.00
N LYS A 3 -25.69 -50.25 51.95
CA LYS A 3 -24.30 -50.74 51.68
C LYS A 3 -23.97 -50.52 50.17
N THR A 4 -22.78 -50.15 49.68
CA THR A 4 -21.46 -50.87 49.55
C THR A 4 -21.60 -52.19 48.75
N ILE A 5 -20.75 -52.66 47.81
CA ILE A 5 -19.27 -52.76 47.60
C ILE A 5 -19.09 -53.19 46.10
N LEU A 6 -18.10 -52.84 45.26
CA LEU A 6 -16.65 -53.13 45.17
C LEU A 6 -16.04 -52.16 44.12
N ALA A 7 -14.95 -51.42 44.31
CA ALA A 7 -13.62 -51.68 44.85
C ALA A 7 -12.75 -52.63 43.98
N ALA A 8 -11.83 -52.02 43.22
CA ALA A 8 -10.50 -52.58 42.97
C ALA A 8 -9.51 -51.41 42.76
N LEU A 9 -9.02 -50.90 43.89
CA LEU A 9 -7.77 -50.15 43.99
C LEU A 9 -6.65 -51.21 43.95
N ALA A 10 -5.68 -51.06 43.06
CA ALA A 10 -4.39 -51.73 43.17
C ALA A 10 -3.29 -50.67 43.07
N VAL A 11 -2.84 -50.23 44.24
CA VAL A 11 -1.56 -49.54 44.45
C VAL A 11 -0.49 -50.60 44.67
N ALA A 12 0.74 -50.26 44.26
CA ALA A 12 2.02 -50.91 44.53
C ALA A 12 2.49 -51.98 43.53
N CYS A 13 3.20 -51.51 42.50
CA CYS A 13 4.63 -51.83 42.43
C CYS A 13 5.41 -50.54 42.14
N LEU A 14 6.02 -50.00 43.19
CA LEU A 14 7.25 -49.22 43.08
C LEU A 14 8.29 -50.13 42.43
N LEU A 15 8.41 -50.05 41.11
CA LEU A 15 9.69 -50.19 40.47
C LEU A 15 10.13 -48.76 40.16
N PRO A 16 11.41 -48.41 40.33
CA PRO A 16 11.88 -47.20 39.66
C PRO A 16 11.49 -47.42 38.20
N VAL A 17 10.79 -46.47 37.58
CA VAL A 17 11.08 -46.26 36.16
C VAL A 17 12.54 -45.91 36.18
N SER A 18 13.34 -46.95 36.02
CA SER A 18 14.72 -46.86 35.67
C SER A 18 14.73 -45.81 34.57
N LEU A 19 15.51 -44.75 34.78
CA LEU A 19 16.22 -44.09 33.71
C LEU A 19 16.95 -45.19 32.92
N ALA A 20 16.19 -45.97 32.15
CA ALA A 20 16.66 -46.88 31.16
C ALA A 20 17.06 -45.96 30.02
N HIS A 21 18.24 -45.36 30.22
CA HIS A 21 19.16 -44.90 29.21
C HIS A 21 18.48 -44.78 27.86
N ALA A 22 17.87 -43.61 27.63
CA ALA A 22 17.59 -43.13 26.28
C ALA A 22 18.82 -43.48 25.45
N GLY A 23 18.61 -44.21 24.35
CA GLY A 23 19.70 -44.72 23.53
C GLY A 23 20.72 -43.62 23.31
N ASN A 24 21.91 -43.81 23.87
CA ASN A 24 23.00 -42.84 23.87
C ASN A 24 23.67 -42.73 22.49
N GLU A 25 22.99 -43.18 21.43
CA GLU A 25 23.44 -43.00 20.06
C GLU A 25 22.81 -41.71 19.53
N PRO A 26 23.63 -40.72 19.14
CA PRO A 26 23.11 -39.52 18.50
C PRO A 26 22.34 -39.93 17.24
N PRO A 27 21.23 -39.25 16.91
CA PRO A 27 20.46 -39.56 15.71
C PRO A 27 21.37 -39.64 14.48
N GLY A 28 21.29 -40.75 13.74
CA GLY A 28 22.22 -41.05 12.64
C GLY A 28 22.03 -40.19 11.39
N ILE A 29 20.91 -39.48 11.29
CA ILE A 29 20.59 -38.57 10.19
C ILE A 29 20.39 -37.18 10.79
N PRO A 30 21.18 -36.16 10.41
CA PRO A 30 21.02 -34.80 10.94
C PRO A 30 19.60 -34.25 10.72
N LEU A 31 19.10 -33.50 11.70
CA LEU A 31 17.72 -32.98 11.69
C LEU A 31 17.37 -32.18 10.42
N PRO A 32 18.23 -31.31 9.87
CA PRO A 32 17.95 -30.65 8.59
C PRO A 32 17.79 -31.63 7.42
N ALA A 33 18.59 -32.69 7.38
CA ALA A 33 18.51 -33.73 6.35
C ALA A 33 17.25 -34.59 6.52
N ALA A 34 16.86 -34.90 7.76
CA ALA A 34 15.60 -35.58 8.05
C ALA A 34 14.40 -34.73 7.61
N ALA A 35 14.44 -33.42 7.88
CA ALA A 35 13.39 -32.50 7.47
C ALA A 35 13.29 -32.35 5.95
N LEU A 36 14.41 -32.26 5.24
CA LEU A 36 14.48 -32.19 3.78
C LEU A 36 13.92 -33.46 3.11
N THR A 37 14.33 -34.63 3.62
CA THR A 37 13.94 -35.94 3.05
C THR A 37 12.53 -36.39 3.44
N GLY A 38 11.91 -35.74 4.43
CA GLY A 38 10.60 -36.14 4.95
C GLY A 38 10.66 -37.32 5.92
N ASN A 39 11.83 -37.61 6.50
CA ASN A 39 12.02 -38.75 7.41
C ASN A 39 11.51 -38.43 8.82
N VAL A 40 10.22 -38.65 9.04
CA VAL A 40 9.54 -38.41 10.33
C VAL A 40 10.19 -39.21 11.46
N ALA A 41 10.58 -40.46 11.23
CA ALA A 41 11.20 -41.30 12.26
C ALA A 41 12.54 -40.74 12.75
N ALA A 42 13.36 -40.17 11.85
CA ALA A 42 14.61 -39.50 12.24
C ALA A 42 14.33 -38.20 13.00
N VAL A 43 13.28 -37.44 12.66
CA VAL A 43 12.84 -36.27 13.41
C VAL A 43 12.40 -36.67 14.82
N GLU A 44 11.63 -37.75 14.97
CA GLU A 44 11.21 -38.28 16.27
C GLU A 44 12.40 -38.73 17.13
N GLN A 45 13.43 -39.33 16.53
CA GLN A 45 14.68 -39.66 17.23
C GLN A 45 15.37 -38.40 17.77
N HIS A 46 15.43 -37.32 16.97
CA HIS A 46 15.97 -36.04 17.42
C HIS A 46 15.17 -35.44 18.58
N ILE A 47 13.84 -35.48 18.52
CA ILE A 47 12.95 -35.02 19.59
C ILE A 47 13.19 -35.82 20.87
N LEU A 48 13.26 -37.16 20.77
CA LEU A 48 13.55 -38.04 21.92
C LEU A 48 14.94 -37.83 22.52
N ALA A 49 15.93 -37.48 21.68
CA ALA A 49 17.28 -37.15 22.10
C ALA A 49 17.40 -35.74 22.71
N GLY A 50 16.32 -34.94 22.73
CA GLY A 50 16.33 -33.58 23.25
C GLY A 50 17.12 -32.60 22.37
N SER A 51 17.20 -32.88 21.06
CA SER A 51 17.81 -31.95 20.11
C SER A 51 17.03 -30.63 20.07
N ASP A 52 17.73 -29.53 19.79
CA ASP A 52 17.08 -28.25 19.49
C ASP A 52 16.33 -28.36 18.16
N VAL A 53 15.01 -28.39 18.21
CA VAL A 53 14.13 -28.53 17.04
C VAL A 53 14.08 -27.25 16.19
N ASP A 54 14.55 -26.13 16.72
CA ASP A 54 14.61 -24.82 16.08
C ASP A 54 16.01 -24.43 15.62
N GLN A 55 16.95 -25.38 15.66
CA GLN A 55 18.33 -25.17 15.22
C GLN A 55 18.37 -24.60 13.79
N ARG A 56 19.02 -23.45 13.63
CA ARG A 56 19.15 -22.79 12.32
C ARG A 56 20.38 -23.26 11.55
N ASP A 57 20.22 -23.41 10.24
CA ASP A 57 21.35 -23.58 9.32
C ASP A 57 22.03 -22.23 8.97
N ASP A 58 23.04 -22.28 8.11
CA ASP A 58 23.80 -21.09 7.67
C ASP A 58 22.94 -20.05 6.91
N PHE A 59 21.75 -20.44 6.43
CA PHE A 59 20.78 -19.56 5.78
C PHE A 59 19.71 -19.06 6.76
N GLY A 60 19.83 -19.39 8.04
CA GLY A 60 18.86 -19.06 9.08
C GLY A 60 17.62 -19.96 9.06
N SER A 61 17.58 -21.02 8.24
CA SER A 61 16.42 -21.89 8.11
C SER A 61 16.33 -22.86 9.28
N THR A 62 15.15 -22.94 9.90
CA THR A 62 14.83 -24.00 10.86
C THR A 62 14.41 -25.29 10.13
N PRO A 63 14.42 -26.46 10.79
CA PRO A 63 13.88 -27.69 10.23
C PRO A 63 12.43 -27.54 9.77
N LEU A 64 11.64 -26.69 10.44
CA LEU A 64 10.26 -26.39 10.06
C LEU A 64 10.20 -25.61 8.73
N ILE A 65 11.07 -24.60 8.53
CA ILE A 65 11.21 -23.89 7.24
C ILE A 65 11.62 -24.87 6.13
N ILE A 66 12.60 -25.74 6.39
CA ILE A 66 13.06 -26.75 5.42
C ILE A 66 11.89 -27.67 5.03
N SER A 67 11.09 -28.12 5.99
CA SER A 67 9.92 -28.96 5.72
C SER A 67 8.89 -28.25 4.82
N ALA A 68 8.74 -26.93 4.94
CA ALA A 68 7.86 -26.13 4.09
C ALA A 68 8.41 -25.98 2.66
N VAL A 69 9.73 -25.80 2.50
CA VAL A 69 10.39 -25.74 1.18
C VAL A 69 10.19 -27.07 0.42
N PHE A 70 10.42 -28.20 1.10
CA PHE A 70 10.41 -29.53 0.49
C PHE A 70 9.06 -30.27 0.57
N ASP A 71 7.99 -29.59 1.00
CA ASP A 71 6.62 -30.12 1.06
C ASP A 71 6.48 -31.38 1.92
N ARG A 72 6.95 -31.30 3.17
CA ARG A 72 6.98 -32.42 4.14
C ARG A 72 6.01 -32.21 5.29
N PRO A 73 4.69 -32.37 5.10
CA PRO A 73 3.70 -32.04 6.12
C PRO A 73 3.77 -32.93 7.36
N GLY A 74 4.14 -34.21 7.22
CA GLY A 74 4.36 -35.09 8.37
C GLY A 74 5.52 -34.64 9.26
N VAL A 75 6.62 -34.17 8.66
CA VAL A 75 7.74 -33.57 9.41
C VAL A 75 7.30 -32.27 10.07
N ALA A 76 6.62 -31.39 9.34
CA ALA A 76 6.13 -30.13 9.89
C ALA A 76 5.24 -30.36 11.14
N ALA A 77 4.31 -31.32 11.04
CA ALA A 77 3.43 -31.69 12.15
C ALA A 77 4.21 -32.24 13.36
N ALA A 78 5.20 -33.11 13.13
CA ALA A 78 6.04 -33.66 14.21
C ALA A 78 6.86 -32.58 14.92
N LEU A 79 7.45 -31.65 14.16
CA LEU A 79 8.22 -30.53 14.71
C LEU A 79 7.34 -29.58 15.53
N LEU A 80 6.17 -29.20 15.02
CA LEU A 80 5.21 -28.34 15.73
C LEU A 80 4.68 -29.03 17.01
N ALA A 81 4.40 -30.33 16.95
CA ALA A 81 4.00 -31.11 18.13
C ALA A 81 5.10 -31.18 19.20
N ALA A 82 6.37 -31.07 18.79
CA ALA A 82 7.52 -30.98 19.67
C ALA A 82 7.85 -29.55 20.15
N GLY A 83 7.04 -28.55 19.76
CA GLY A 83 7.18 -27.16 20.20
C GLY A 83 8.08 -26.28 19.34
N ALA A 84 8.38 -26.68 18.09
CA ALA A 84 9.08 -25.81 17.14
C ALA A 84 8.30 -24.50 16.93
N ASP A 85 9.00 -23.36 16.97
CA ASP A 85 8.37 -22.04 16.86
C ASP A 85 8.11 -21.66 15.39
N PRO A 86 6.82 -21.56 14.96
CA PRO A 86 6.49 -21.18 13.58
C PRO A 86 6.72 -19.69 13.28
N ALA A 87 7.08 -18.87 14.27
CA ALA A 87 7.40 -17.45 14.07
C ALA A 87 8.86 -17.21 13.66
N LEU A 88 9.75 -18.20 13.83
CA LEU A 88 11.16 -18.06 13.44
C LEU A 88 11.30 -17.89 11.93
N THR A 89 12.24 -17.03 11.54
CA THR A 89 12.45 -16.64 10.15
C THR A 89 13.83 -17.03 9.64
N ASP A 90 13.91 -17.27 8.33
CA ASP A 90 15.17 -17.35 7.59
C ASP A 90 15.87 -15.99 7.48
N ALA A 91 17.02 -15.96 6.80
CA ALA A 91 17.79 -14.74 6.54
C ALA A 91 17.04 -13.67 5.72
N GLN A 92 15.94 -14.02 5.06
CA GLN A 92 15.07 -13.09 4.31
C GLN A 92 13.84 -12.65 5.13
N GLY A 93 13.80 -12.99 6.41
CA GLY A 93 12.65 -12.71 7.27
C GLY A 93 11.43 -13.57 6.93
N SER A 94 11.56 -14.64 6.15
CA SER A 94 10.45 -15.52 5.81
C SER A 94 10.31 -16.62 6.86
N ASN A 95 9.10 -16.79 7.40
CA ASN A 95 8.76 -17.90 8.29
C ASN A 95 8.19 -19.08 7.46
N PRO A 96 7.96 -20.26 8.06
CA PRO A 96 7.41 -21.41 7.34
C PRO A 96 6.09 -21.12 6.61
N LEU A 97 5.23 -20.25 7.17
CA LEU A 97 3.94 -19.90 6.57
C LEU A 97 4.09 -19.04 5.31
N HIS A 98 5.04 -18.09 5.31
CA HIS A 98 5.44 -17.32 4.12
C HIS A 98 5.89 -18.25 2.99
N ILE A 99 6.81 -19.17 3.30
CA ILE A 99 7.36 -20.12 2.33
C ILE A 99 6.27 -21.04 1.78
N ALA A 100 5.44 -21.61 2.64
CA ALA A 100 4.36 -22.51 2.25
C ALA A 100 3.34 -21.81 1.35
N ALA A 101 2.97 -20.57 1.67
CA ALA A 101 2.05 -19.77 0.85
C ALA A 101 2.64 -19.41 -0.53
N PHE A 102 3.91 -18.99 -0.56
CA PHE A 102 4.62 -18.66 -1.80
C PHE A 102 4.73 -19.86 -2.75
N LEU A 103 5.07 -21.04 -2.20
CA LEU A 103 5.27 -22.28 -2.95
C LEU A 103 3.98 -23.09 -3.17
N GLY A 104 2.81 -22.57 -2.79
CA GLY A 104 1.53 -23.27 -2.99
C GLY A 104 1.36 -24.55 -2.16
N ARG A 105 2.05 -24.69 -1.02
CA ARG A 105 2.03 -25.89 -0.17
C ARG A 105 0.82 -25.91 0.76
N LYS A 106 -0.36 -26.14 0.19
CA LYS A 106 -1.65 -26.05 0.90
C LYS A 106 -1.68 -26.88 2.19
N GLU A 107 -1.14 -28.09 2.16
CA GLU A 107 -1.14 -28.98 3.32
C GLU A 107 -0.22 -28.49 4.44
N ILE A 108 0.96 -27.94 4.10
CA ILE A 108 1.84 -27.28 5.08
C ILE A 108 1.14 -26.06 5.70
N VAL A 109 0.49 -25.23 4.88
CA VAL A 109 -0.30 -24.08 5.37
C VAL A 109 -1.35 -24.54 6.39
N ARG A 110 -2.07 -25.63 6.09
CA ARG A 110 -3.07 -26.20 7.00
C ARG A 110 -2.44 -26.63 8.32
N VAL A 111 -1.37 -27.41 8.28
CA VAL A 111 -0.65 -27.88 9.47
C VAL A 111 -0.15 -26.71 10.33
N LEU A 112 0.39 -25.66 9.71
CA LEU A 112 0.85 -24.47 10.43
C LEU A 112 -0.29 -23.70 11.09
N LEU A 113 -1.42 -23.51 10.39
CA LEU A 113 -2.58 -22.82 10.94
C LEU A 113 -3.25 -23.63 12.06
N ASP A 114 -3.35 -24.96 11.92
CA ASP A 114 -3.87 -25.86 12.95
C ASP A 114 -3.00 -25.81 14.23
N ALA A 115 -1.70 -25.54 14.08
CA ALA A 115 -0.76 -25.33 15.19
C ALA A 115 -0.73 -23.89 15.72
N GLY A 116 -1.59 -22.99 15.23
CA GLY A 116 -1.70 -21.61 15.72
C GLY A 116 -0.65 -20.64 15.16
N ALA A 117 -0.02 -20.94 14.02
CA ALA A 117 0.91 -20.01 13.39
C ALA A 117 0.24 -18.65 13.11
N ASP A 118 0.93 -17.57 13.48
CA ASP A 118 0.43 -16.21 13.29
C ASP A 118 0.50 -15.81 11.80
N ARG A 119 -0.68 -15.68 11.19
CA ARG A 119 -0.88 -15.27 9.80
C ARG A 119 -0.58 -13.79 9.52
N THR A 120 -0.42 -12.97 10.56
CA THR A 120 -0.24 -11.51 10.48
C THR A 120 1.23 -11.08 10.45
N LEU A 121 2.16 -12.00 10.74
CA LEU A 121 3.59 -11.74 10.66
C LEU A 121 4.01 -11.30 9.26
N ARG A 122 5.03 -10.44 9.21
CA ARG A 122 5.53 -9.83 7.98
C ARG A 122 6.98 -10.24 7.73
N SER A 123 7.31 -10.56 6.49
CA SER A 123 8.69 -10.78 6.06
C SER A 123 9.50 -9.49 6.00
N ALA A 124 10.80 -9.58 5.68
CA ALA A 124 11.65 -8.41 5.51
C ALA A 124 11.15 -7.45 4.41
N SER A 125 10.38 -7.94 3.43
CA SER A 125 9.73 -7.10 2.40
C SER A 125 8.39 -6.50 2.85
N GLY A 126 7.98 -6.73 4.10
CA GLY A 126 6.70 -6.30 4.67
C GLY A 126 5.52 -7.20 4.27
N ALA A 127 5.78 -8.37 3.68
CA ALA A 127 4.77 -9.30 3.18
C ALA A 127 4.24 -10.26 4.24
N THR A 128 2.93 -10.42 4.31
CA THR A 128 2.26 -11.52 5.01
C THR A 128 2.22 -12.77 4.14
N ALA A 129 1.88 -13.92 4.74
CA ALA A 129 1.66 -15.15 3.99
C ALA A 129 0.52 -15.01 2.97
N TYR A 130 -0.54 -14.26 3.34
CA TYR A 130 -1.64 -13.98 2.42
C TYR A 130 -1.13 -13.30 1.15
N ASP A 131 -0.24 -12.31 1.29
CA ASP A 131 0.27 -11.57 0.14
C ASP A 131 1.06 -12.46 -0.82
N TYR A 132 1.84 -13.41 -0.31
CA TYR A 132 2.55 -14.39 -1.14
C TYR A 132 1.60 -15.34 -1.89
N ALA A 133 0.47 -15.68 -1.28
CA ALA A 133 -0.57 -16.49 -1.92
C ALA A 133 -1.39 -15.68 -2.94
N ALA A 134 -1.64 -14.39 -2.68
CA ALA A 134 -2.40 -13.51 -3.55
C ALA A 134 -1.58 -12.93 -4.72
N ALA A 135 -0.24 -13.00 -4.66
CA ALA A 135 0.65 -12.44 -5.66
C ALA A 135 0.46 -13.07 -7.06
N PRO A 136 0.56 -12.28 -8.15
CA PRO A 136 0.46 -12.77 -9.51
C PRO A 136 1.58 -13.75 -9.90
N LEU A 137 1.20 -14.89 -10.48
CA LEU A 137 2.12 -15.95 -10.91
C LEU A 137 3.21 -15.58 -11.95
N PRO A 138 3.07 -14.59 -12.85
CA PRO A 138 4.08 -14.34 -13.89
C PRO A 138 5.48 -14.00 -13.34
N GLU A 139 5.55 -13.28 -12.22
CA GLU A 139 6.81 -12.93 -11.55
C GLU A 139 7.39 -14.16 -10.83
N ASP A 140 6.52 -14.95 -10.19
CA ASP A 140 6.90 -16.18 -9.50
C ASP A 140 7.49 -17.24 -10.43
N ARG A 141 7.02 -17.34 -11.69
CA ARG A 141 7.52 -18.35 -12.64
C ARG A 141 9.03 -18.29 -12.84
N LYS A 142 9.62 -17.08 -12.88
CA LYS A 142 11.08 -16.91 -13.00
C LYS A 142 11.80 -17.35 -11.72
N VAL A 143 11.25 -17.01 -10.56
CA VAL A 143 11.79 -17.42 -9.26
C VAL A 143 11.71 -18.94 -9.09
N PHE A 144 10.56 -19.54 -9.43
CA PHE A 144 10.33 -20.99 -9.41
C PHE A 144 11.27 -21.74 -10.34
N ALA A 145 11.59 -21.20 -11.51
CA ALA A 145 12.58 -21.81 -12.40
C ALA A 145 13.97 -21.85 -11.76
N ARG A 146 14.40 -20.76 -11.10
CA ARG A 146 15.69 -20.70 -10.39
C ARG A 146 15.72 -21.65 -9.18
N LEU A 147 14.65 -21.66 -8.38
CA LEU A 147 14.53 -22.57 -7.24
C LEU A 147 14.60 -24.03 -7.66
N ARG A 148 13.89 -24.41 -8.73
CA ARG A 148 13.97 -25.77 -9.29
C ARG A 148 15.39 -26.10 -9.73
N ALA A 149 16.02 -25.24 -10.53
CA ALA A 149 17.38 -25.47 -11.00
C ALA A 149 18.39 -25.69 -9.86
N GLY A 150 18.24 -24.97 -8.75
CA GLY A 150 19.13 -25.09 -7.59
C GLY A 150 18.83 -26.27 -6.66
N LEU A 151 17.56 -26.62 -6.47
CA LEU A 151 17.12 -27.54 -5.41
C LEU A 151 16.61 -28.90 -5.92
N GLU A 152 16.40 -29.06 -7.23
CA GLU A 152 15.94 -30.32 -7.81
C GLU A 152 16.82 -31.55 -7.47
N PRO A 153 18.17 -31.44 -7.43
CA PRO A 153 19.05 -32.53 -6.99
C PRO A 153 18.81 -32.97 -5.54
N LEU A 154 18.31 -32.06 -4.71
CA LEU A 154 17.94 -32.31 -3.31
C LEU A 154 16.52 -32.85 -3.16
N GLY A 155 15.83 -33.16 -4.27
CA GLY A 155 14.48 -33.69 -4.26
C GLY A 155 13.38 -32.62 -4.22
N PHE A 156 13.70 -31.33 -4.41
CA PHE A 156 12.69 -30.29 -4.53
C PHE A 156 11.85 -30.49 -5.80
N ARG A 157 10.53 -30.43 -5.65
CA ARG A 157 9.57 -30.57 -6.75
C ARG A 157 8.52 -29.48 -6.66
N LEU A 158 8.33 -28.73 -7.73
CA LEU A 158 7.36 -27.64 -7.80
C LEU A 158 6.70 -27.65 -9.18
N ASP A 159 5.39 -27.84 -9.21
CA ASP A 159 4.58 -27.73 -10.42
C ASP A 159 3.89 -26.36 -10.44
N PRO A 160 4.25 -25.46 -11.38
CA PRO A 160 3.66 -24.13 -11.46
C PRO A 160 2.13 -24.13 -11.61
N ASP A 161 1.55 -25.14 -12.25
CA ASP A 161 0.10 -25.23 -12.46
C ASP A 161 -0.60 -25.68 -11.18
N ALA A 162 0.00 -26.62 -10.43
CA ALA A 162 -0.48 -26.99 -9.11
C ALA A 162 -0.39 -25.81 -8.12
N VAL A 163 0.69 -25.02 -8.17
CA VAL A 163 0.82 -23.79 -7.37
C VAL A 163 -0.28 -22.80 -7.74
N ALA A 164 -0.51 -22.59 -9.04
CA ALA A 164 -1.55 -21.70 -9.54
C ALA A 164 -2.94 -22.09 -9.03
N ALA A 165 -3.24 -23.39 -9.01
CA ALA A 165 -4.51 -23.91 -8.50
C ALA A 165 -4.62 -23.79 -6.97
N ALA A 166 -3.52 -23.99 -6.23
CA ALA A 166 -3.52 -23.99 -4.76
C ALA A 166 -3.59 -22.58 -4.16
N LYS A 167 -2.95 -21.59 -4.80
CA LYS A 167 -2.82 -20.21 -4.27
C LYS A 167 -4.14 -19.54 -3.88
N PRO A 168 -5.22 -19.59 -4.69
CA PRO A 168 -6.52 -19.02 -4.30
C PRO A 168 -7.12 -19.68 -3.06
N GLU A 169 -6.97 -20.99 -2.91
CA GLU A 169 -7.44 -21.71 -1.72
C GLU A 169 -6.64 -21.32 -0.48
N ILE A 170 -5.32 -21.22 -0.62
CA ILE A 170 -4.41 -20.79 0.45
C ILE A 170 -4.72 -19.35 0.87
N ALA A 171 -4.91 -18.44 -0.09
CA ALA A 171 -5.28 -17.06 0.20
C ALA A 171 -6.56 -17.00 1.04
N ARG A 172 -7.57 -17.81 0.72
CA ARG A 172 -8.80 -17.94 1.53
C ARG A 172 -8.54 -18.49 2.93
N MET A 173 -7.65 -19.46 3.09
CA MET A 173 -7.28 -20.00 4.42
C MET A 173 -6.58 -18.95 5.30
N LEU A 174 -5.82 -18.05 4.67
CA LEU A 174 -5.02 -17.03 5.35
C LEU A 174 -5.79 -15.73 5.64
N ARG A 175 -6.99 -15.54 5.09
CA ARG A 175 -7.85 -14.43 5.48
C ARG A 175 -8.39 -14.63 6.89
N PRO A 176 -8.61 -13.55 7.66
CA PRO A 176 -9.25 -13.64 8.97
C PRO A 176 -10.65 -14.25 8.85
N SER A 177 -11.03 -15.03 9.86
CA SER A 177 -12.38 -15.58 10.00
C SER A 177 -13.36 -14.50 10.45
N ALA A 178 -14.67 -14.78 10.36
CA ALA A 178 -15.69 -13.87 10.88
C ALA A 178 -15.52 -13.63 12.40
N ASP A 179 -15.07 -14.65 13.14
CA ASP A 179 -14.80 -14.54 14.57
C ASP A 179 -13.60 -13.62 14.84
N ASP A 180 -12.53 -13.70 14.02
CA ASP A 180 -11.36 -12.81 14.10
C ASP A 180 -11.73 -11.34 13.83
N LEU A 181 -12.77 -11.10 13.05
CA LEU A 181 -13.25 -9.77 12.66
C LEU A 181 -14.40 -9.27 13.55
N SER A 182 -14.86 -10.09 14.49
CA SER A 182 -15.94 -9.72 15.39
C SER A 182 -15.55 -8.53 16.27
N GLY A 183 -16.48 -7.59 16.45
CA GLY A 183 -16.30 -6.41 17.31
C GLY A 183 -15.47 -5.27 16.70
N ILE A 184 -15.03 -5.36 15.45
CA ILE A 184 -14.39 -4.24 14.76
C ILE A 184 -15.45 -3.18 14.43
N ASP A 185 -15.40 -2.07 15.18
CA ASP A 185 -16.27 -0.92 14.94
C ASP A 185 -15.63 0.04 13.92
N PHE A 186 -16.40 0.34 12.88
CA PHE A 186 -16.12 1.32 11.83
C PHE A 186 -17.36 2.19 11.53
N THR A 187 -18.31 2.25 12.47
CA THR A 187 -19.57 2.96 12.30
C THR A 187 -19.30 4.46 12.10
N PRO A 188 -19.75 5.05 10.98
CA PRO A 188 -19.52 6.47 10.73
C PRO A 188 -20.16 7.38 11.79
N VAL A 189 -19.43 8.44 12.18
CA VAL A 189 -19.94 9.46 13.09
C VAL A 189 -21.01 10.29 12.36
N LYS A 190 -22.23 10.34 12.87
CA LYS A 190 -23.28 11.17 12.29
C LYS A 190 -22.98 12.66 12.52
N ARG A 191 -22.79 13.41 11.43
CA ARG A 191 -22.69 14.88 11.40
C ARG A 191 -23.39 15.39 10.13
N ALA A 192 -23.68 16.68 10.06
CA ALA A 192 -24.42 17.28 8.93
C ALA A 192 -23.60 17.38 7.63
N ASP A 193 -22.30 17.15 7.69
CA ASP A 193 -21.38 17.26 6.57
C ASP A 193 -21.50 16.07 5.61
N PHE A 194 -21.71 14.85 6.11
CA PHE A 194 -21.84 13.64 5.28
C PHE A 194 -23.10 12.84 5.59
N SER A 195 -23.76 12.39 4.52
CA SER A 195 -24.74 11.31 4.62
C SER A 195 -24.02 10.02 4.97
N VAL A 196 -24.52 9.30 5.98
CA VAL A 196 -23.94 8.04 6.43
C VAL A 196 -24.85 6.85 6.09
N SER A 197 -24.25 5.70 5.85
CA SER A 197 -24.95 4.42 5.64
C SER A 197 -24.12 3.28 6.25
N THR A 198 -24.46 2.02 5.95
CA THR A 198 -23.64 0.84 6.31
C THR A 198 -23.10 0.18 5.05
N PRO A 199 -22.02 -0.62 5.13
CA PRO A 199 -21.52 -1.36 3.98
C PRO A 199 -22.59 -2.22 3.30
N GLU A 200 -23.36 -2.99 4.07
CA GLU A 200 -24.37 -3.92 3.56
C GLU A 200 -25.50 -3.19 2.82
N ALA A 201 -25.95 -2.06 3.36
CA ALA A 201 -27.01 -1.25 2.77
C ALA A 201 -26.61 -0.68 1.39
N GLU A 202 -25.31 -0.48 1.16
CA GLU A 202 -24.76 0.03 -0.08
C GLU A 202 -24.09 -1.07 -0.94
N GLY A 203 -24.32 -2.36 -0.61
CA GLY A 203 -23.87 -3.50 -1.41
C GLY A 203 -22.40 -3.87 -1.24
N LEU A 204 -21.78 -3.51 -0.12
CA LEU A 204 -20.39 -3.80 0.22
C LEU A 204 -20.30 -4.89 1.30
N ASP A 205 -19.37 -5.83 1.16
CA ASP A 205 -19.15 -6.90 2.14
C ASP A 205 -18.59 -6.33 3.46
N PRO A 206 -19.34 -6.40 4.58
CA PRO A 206 -18.92 -5.83 5.85
C PRO A 206 -17.73 -6.56 6.46
N LEU A 207 -17.53 -7.84 6.15
CA LEU A 207 -16.35 -8.59 6.61
C LEU A 207 -15.09 -8.11 5.89
N LEU A 208 -15.19 -7.76 4.61
CA LEU A 208 -14.07 -7.16 3.87
C LEU A 208 -13.72 -5.77 4.43
N VAL A 209 -14.74 -4.98 4.80
CA VAL A 209 -14.53 -3.70 5.49
C VAL A 209 -13.89 -3.92 6.86
N ALA A 210 -14.38 -4.88 7.66
CA ALA A 210 -13.79 -5.20 8.96
C ALA A 210 -12.32 -5.64 8.84
N GLU A 211 -11.97 -6.44 7.81
CA GLU A 211 -10.58 -6.82 7.52
C GLU A 211 -9.69 -5.60 7.24
N LEU A 212 -10.17 -4.65 6.43
CA LEU A 212 -9.47 -3.37 6.19
C LEU A 212 -9.18 -2.64 7.51
N TYR A 213 -10.17 -2.51 8.39
CA TYR A 213 -9.98 -1.80 9.66
C TYR A 213 -9.08 -2.57 10.64
N ARG A 214 -9.17 -3.91 10.69
CA ARG A 214 -8.26 -4.74 11.49
C ARG A 214 -6.81 -4.58 11.04
N GLU A 215 -6.56 -4.53 9.74
CA GLU A 215 -5.21 -4.32 9.21
C GLU A 215 -4.71 -2.90 9.48
N ALA A 216 -5.58 -1.90 9.39
CA ALA A 216 -5.25 -0.51 9.70
C ALA A 216 -4.82 -0.35 11.17
N GLU A 217 -5.42 -1.08 12.12
CA GLU A 217 -5.04 -1.07 13.55
C GLU A 217 -3.58 -1.47 13.79
N ALA A 218 -3.02 -2.32 12.93
CA ALA A 218 -1.63 -2.78 13.02
C ALA A 218 -0.62 -1.78 12.43
N LEU A 219 -1.07 -0.69 11.83
CA LEU A 219 -0.21 0.30 11.16
C LEU A 219 -0.03 1.54 12.05
N PRO A 220 1.16 1.81 12.59
CA PRO A 220 1.37 2.83 13.63
C PRO A 220 1.31 4.28 13.12
N ARG A 221 1.19 4.49 11.81
CA ARG A 221 1.25 5.80 11.17
C ARG A 221 0.00 6.17 10.39
N VAL A 222 -1.02 5.31 10.38
CA VAL A 222 -2.33 5.67 9.83
C VAL A 222 -3.06 6.55 10.85
N TYR A 223 -3.69 7.63 10.40
CA TYR A 223 -4.52 8.50 11.23
C TYR A 223 -6.01 8.30 11.01
N SER A 224 -6.42 8.00 9.78
CA SER A 224 -7.81 7.69 9.48
C SER A 224 -7.93 6.78 8.27
N VAL A 225 -9.00 6.00 8.26
CA VAL A 225 -9.48 5.27 7.08
C VAL A 225 -10.96 5.56 6.95
N LEU A 226 -11.38 6.07 5.79
CA LEU A 226 -12.78 6.30 5.44
C LEU A 226 -13.10 5.55 4.15
N VAL A 227 -14.30 4.98 4.08
CA VAL A 227 -14.83 4.32 2.88
C VAL A 227 -16.16 4.96 2.52
N LEU A 228 -16.25 5.47 1.30
CA LEU A 228 -17.47 6.01 0.73
C LEU A 228 -17.98 5.06 -0.35
N LYS A 229 -19.30 4.93 -0.45
CA LYS A 229 -19.98 4.12 -1.46
C LYS A 229 -21.30 4.78 -1.79
N ASN A 230 -21.61 4.92 -3.08
CA ASN A 230 -22.84 5.54 -3.58
C ASN A 230 -23.08 6.95 -3.00
N GLY A 231 -22.03 7.76 -2.92
CA GLY A 231 -22.07 9.11 -2.34
C GLY A 231 -22.28 9.18 -0.82
N LYS A 232 -22.23 8.05 -0.09
CA LYS A 232 -22.42 7.99 1.37
C LYS A 232 -21.18 7.46 2.07
N LEU A 233 -20.91 7.98 3.26
CA LEU A 233 -19.88 7.44 4.15
C LEU A 233 -20.41 6.14 4.77
N VAL A 234 -19.83 5.00 4.42
CA VAL A 234 -20.28 3.67 4.89
C VAL A 234 -19.42 3.10 6.00
N ALA A 235 -18.17 3.56 6.10
CA ALA A 235 -17.28 3.17 7.17
C ALA A 235 -16.27 4.29 7.46
N GLU A 236 -15.91 4.47 8.73
CA GLU A 236 -14.97 5.47 9.19
C GLU A 236 -14.34 5.05 10.52
N LYS A 237 -13.01 5.19 10.64
CA LYS A 237 -12.28 5.02 11.90
C LYS A 237 -11.04 5.90 11.94
N TYR A 238 -10.62 6.22 13.16
CA TYR A 238 -9.47 7.06 13.46
C TYR A 238 -8.47 6.30 14.33
N PHE A 239 -7.18 6.54 14.10
CA PHE A 239 -6.07 5.76 14.65
C PHE A 239 -4.92 6.66 15.08
N ASN A 240 -4.03 6.17 15.95
CA ASN A 240 -2.75 6.80 16.27
C ASN A 240 -2.85 8.33 16.53
N GLN A 241 -3.79 8.74 17.39
CA GLN A 241 -4.10 10.16 17.73
C GLN A 241 -4.77 10.98 16.62
N GLY A 242 -5.05 10.38 15.48
CA GLY A 242 -5.96 10.90 14.47
C GLY A 242 -7.38 11.06 15.01
N SER A 243 -8.12 11.99 14.43
CA SER A 243 -9.52 12.27 14.73
C SER A 243 -10.19 12.86 13.50
N ILE A 244 -11.52 12.95 13.54
CA ILE A 244 -12.34 13.59 12.52
C ILE A 244 -11.94 15.04 12.23
N ASP A 245 -11.38 15.73 13.22
CA ASP A 245 -10.99 17.14 13.14
C ASP A 245 -9.47 17.30 12.97
N THR A 246 -8.70 16.21 12.87
CA THR A 246 -7.24 16.24 12.66
C THR A 246 -6.92 16.63 11.23
N ALA A 247 -6.57 17.90 11.01
CA ALA A 247 -6.03 18.35 9.73
C ALA A 247 -4.59 17.85 9.56
N THR A 248 -4.31 17.15 8.47
CA THR A 248 -3.00 16.55 8.18
C THR A 248 -2.45 17.09 6.87
N LEU A 249 -1.13 17.33 6.82
CA LEU A 249 -0.43 17.70 5.60
C LEU A 249 -0.55 16.58 4.57
N ILE A 250 -1.15 16.86 3.42
CA ILE A 250 -1.49 15.83 2.42
C ILE A 250 -0.34 15.58 1.42
N GLN A 251 0.76 16.31 1.54
CA GLN A 251 1.93 16.23 0.67
C GLN A 251 1.52 16.29 -0.82
N SER A 252 2.14 15.47 -1.66
CA SER A 252 1.88 15.39 -3.11
C SER A 252 0.43 15.07 -3.50
N ALA A 253 -0.44 14.64 -2.58
CA ALA A 253 -1.86 14.55 -2.90
C ALA A 253 -2.46 15.93 -3.25
N ALA A 254 -1.86 17.04 -2.78
CA ALA A 254 -2.26 18.40 -3.11
C ALA A 254 -2.16 18.74 -4.61
N LYS A 255 -1.36 18.00 -5.38
CA LYS A 255 -1.25 18.16 -6.84
C LYS A 255 -2.62 18.01 -7.53
N SER A 256 -3.45 17.09 -7.03
CA SER A 256 -4.83 16.91 -7.50
C SER A 256 -5.71 18.15 -7.29
N ILE A 257 -5.50 18.90 -6.19
CA ILE A 257 -6.20 20.16 -5.91
C ILE A 257 -5.72 21.24 -6.88
N PHE A 258 -4.41 21.34 -7.14
CA PHE A 258 -3.88 22.32 -8.09
C PHE A 258 -4.41 22.08 -9.50
N SER A 259 -4.54 20.82 -9.93
CA SER A 259 -5.23 20.48 -11.17
C SER A 259 -6.68 20.95 -11.19
N ALA A 260 -7.43 20.77 -10.10
CA ALA A 260 -8.79 21.31 -9.99
C ALA A 260 -8.81 22.85 -10.11
N LEU A 261 -7.86 23.56 -9.50
CA LEU A 261 -7.77 25.02 -9.58
C LEU A 261 -7.48 25.52 -11.00
N VAL A 262 -6.67 24.80 -11.78
CA VAL A 262 -6.43 25.12 -13.20
C VAL A 262 -7.72 24.96 -14.01
N GLY A 263 -8.46 23.86 -13.80
CA GLY A 263 -9.76 23.66 -14.47
C GLY A 263 -10.81 24.70 -14.09
N LEU A 264 -10.81 25.14 -12.83
CA LEU A 264 -11.65 26.25 -12.37
C LEU A 264 -11.24 27.57 -13.01
N ALA A 265 -9.93 27.85 -13.14
CA ALA A 265 -9.44 29.04 -13.85
C ALA A 265 -9.81 29.04 -15.33
N GLN A 266 -9.81 27.87 -15.97
CA GLN A 266 -10.30 27.70 -17.34
C GLN A 266 -11.80 28.01 -17.42
N ARG A 267 -12.62 27.47 -16.51
CA ARG A 267 -14.06 27.75 -16.44
C ARG A 267 -14.37 29.23 -16.26
N GLU A 268 -13.62 29.92 -15.39
CA GLU A 268 -13.79 31.36 -15.17
C GLU A 268 -13.30 32.22 -16.35
N GLY A 269 -12.64 31.60 -17.34
CA GLY A 269 -12.16 32.28 -18.55
C GLY A 269 -10.87 33.06 -18.38
N CYS A 270 -10.27 33.07 -17.18
CA CYS A 270 -8.96 33.71 -16.97
C CYS A 270 -7.78 32.87 -17.50
N LEU A 271 -7.96 31.56 -17.66
CA LEU A 271 -6.94 30.66 -18.22
C LEU A 271 -7.52 29.73 -19.30
N PRO A 272 -7.92 30.25 -20.48
CA PRO A 272 -8.71 29.49 -21.45
C PRO A 272 -7.92 28.43 -22.24
N ASP A 273 -6.62 28.64 -22.47
CA ASP A 273 -5.79 27.82 -23.36
C ASP A 273 -4.75 27.02 -22.58
N MET A 274 -4.91 25.69 -22.55
CA MET A 274 -3.97 24.79 -21.89
C MET A 274 -2.69 24.55 -22.71
N ASP A 275 -2.68 24.92 -23.99
CA ASP A 275 -1.51 24.81 -24.85
C ASP A 275 -0.69 26.12 -24.88
N ALA A 276 -1.10 27.12 -24.09
CA ALA A 276 -0.35 28.35 -23.89
C ALA A 276 1.06 28.07 -23.31
N PRO A 277 2.11 28.75 -23.80
CA PRO A 277 3.46 28.61 -23.26
C PRO A 277 3.57 29.13 -21.82
N VAL A 278 4.19 28.35 -20.94
CA VAL A 278 4.39 28.69 -19.52
C VAL A 278 5.12 30.02 -19.33
N LEU A 279 6.15 30.30 -20.16
CA LEU A 279 6.92 31.54 -20.07
C LEU A 279 6.09 32.79 -20.36
N GLY A 280 4.93 32.68 -21.02
CA GLY A 280 4.02 33.80 -21.23
C GLY A 280 3.46 34.38 -19.92
N PHE A 281 3.46 33.59 -18.85
CA PHE A 281 3.02 34.01 -17.52
C PHE A 281 4.18 34.53 -16.64
N LEU A 282 5.43 34.45 -17.12
CA LEU A 282 6.65 34.74 -16.37
C LEU A 282 7.53 35.78 -17.09
N PRO A 283 7.03 37.01 -17.32
CA PRO A 283 7.76 38.02 -18.09
C PRO A 283 9.11 38.42 -17.47
N GLU A 284 9.27 38.27 -16.15
CA GLU A 284 10.51 38.53 -15.44
C GLU A 284 11.65 37.58 -15.85
N LEU A 285 11.33 36.39 -16.38
CA LEU A 285 12.32 35.43 -16.86
C LEU A 285 12.70 35.65 -18.33
N ALA A 286 12.08 36.62 -19.01
CA ALA A 286 12.38 36.92 -20.41
C ALA A 286 13.88 37.22 -20.58
N GLY A 287 14.54 36.52 -21.50
CA GLY A 287 15.98 36.67 -21.76
C GLY A 287 16.91 36.05 -20.71
N GLN A 288 16.38 35.40 -19.67
CA GLN A 288 17.17 34.69 -18.64
C GLN A 288 17.22 33.17 -18.87
N ILE A 289 16.48 32.67 -19.86
CA ILE A 289 16.34 31.24 -20.12
C ILE A 289 17.48 30.73 -21.01
N GLY A 290 18.36 29.89 -20.45
CA GLY A 290 19.48 29.30 -21.18
C GLY A 290 19.11 28.09 -22.05
N ASP A 291 18.15 27.28 -21.62
CA ASP A 291 17.66 26.11 -22.38
C ASP A 291 16.50 26.52 -23.30
N PRO A 292 16.69 26.60 -24.63
CA PRO A 292 15.67 27.13 -25.54
C PRO A 292 14.39 26.31 -25.56
N ARG A 293 14.46 25.01 -25.22
CA ARG A 293 13.29 24.11 -25.19
C ARG A 293 12.25 24.52 -24.15
N LYS A 294 12.64 25.31 -23.14
CA LYS A 294 11.69 25.82 -22.13
C LYS A 294 10.63 26.75 -22.72
N ALA A 295 10.88 27.33 -23.90
CA ALA A 295 9.88 28.09 -24.63
C ALA A 295 8.70 27.24 -25.13
N ASP A 296 8.91 25.93 -25.31
CA ASP A 296 7.91 25.00 -25.84
C ASP A 296 7.08 24.31 -24.74
N ILE A 297 7.37 24.60 -23.45
CA ILE A 297 6.62 24.02 -22.33
C ILE A 297 5.23 24.64 -22.27
N THR A 298 4.20 23.81 -22.41
CA THR A 298 2.79 24.22 -22.26
C THR A 298 2.20 23.88 -20.90
N ILE A 299 1.11 24.56 -20.52
CA ILE A 299 0.37 24.26 -19.28
C ILE A 299 -0.09 22.79 -19.26
N ARG A 300 -0.58 22.27 -20.40
CA ARG A 300 -1.00 20.87 -20.55
C ARG A 300 0.12 19.90 -20.24
N GLN A 301 1.33 20.16 -20.73
CA GLN A 301 2.49 19.32 -20.44
C GLN A 301 2.89 19.38 -18.97
N VAL A 302 2.74 20.54 -18.32
CA VAL A 302 2.95 20.68 -16.87
C VAL A 302 1.92 19.86 -16.08
N LEU A 303 0.64 19.93 -16.43
CA LEU A 303 -0.43 19.12 -15.80
C LEU A 303 -0.15 17.62 -15.90
N GLN A 304 0.35 17.16 -17.04
CA GLN A 304 0.63 15.76 -17.35
C GLN A 304 1.97 15.24 -16.78
N MET A 305 2.77 16.08 -16.11
CA MET A 305 4.16 15.78 -15.73
C MET A 305 5.03 15.38 -16.94
N ARG A 306 4.85 16.08 -18.06
CA ARG A 306 5.59 15.89 -19.32
C ARG A 306 6.34 17.15 -19.75
N SER A 307 6.59 18.08 -18.83
CA SER A 307 7.30 19.35 -19.09
C SER A 307 8.79 19.17 -19.39
N GLY A 308 9.38 18.03 -18.99
CA GLY A 308 10.82 17.80 -19.06
C GLY A 308 11.60 18.44 -17.91
N LEU A 309 10.94 19.10 -16.95
CA LEU A 309 11.57 19.62 -15.73
C LEU A 309 12.09 18.46 -14.87
N PRO A 310 13.27 18.60 -14.22
CA PRO A 310 13.89 17.51 -13.46
C PRO A 310 13.10 17.11 -12.22
N TRP A 311 13.31 15.89 -11.72
CA TRP A 311 12.77 15.45 -10.43
C TRP A 311 13.70 15.89 -9.30
N GLU A 312 13.27 16.86 -8.52
CA GLU A 312 14.13 17.59 -7.58
C GLU A 312 14.57 16.73 -6.38
N GLU A 313 13.79 15.71 -6.01
CA GLU A 313 14.09 14.82 -4.89
C GLU A 313 15.30 13.90 -5.14
N THR A 314 15.77 13.81 -6.38
CA THR A 314 16.92 12.95 -6.74
C THR A 314 18.27 13.66 -6.68
N ASP A 315 18.28 14.98 -6.49
CA ASP A 315 19.51 15.79 -6.45
C ASP A 315 19.45 16.77 -5.26
N PRO A 316 20.41 16.71 -4.31
CA PRO A 316 20.41 17.58 -3.14
C PRO A 316 20.42 19.08 -3.45
N THR A 317 21.00 19.48 -4.59
CA THR A 317 21.04 20.88 -5.03
C THR A 317 19.68 21.34 -5.53
N LEU A 318 19.02 20.52 -6.37
CA LEU A 318 17.65 20.78 -6.81
C LEU A 318 16.68 20.80 -5.63
N TRP A 319 16.80 19.83 -4.72
CA TRP A 319 15.99 19.77 -3.51
C TRP A 319 16.14 21.02 -2.64
N LYS A 320 17.40 21.43 -2.39
CA LYS A 320 17.67 22.66 -1.64
C LYS A 320 17.09 23.89 -2.32
N GLN A 321 17.21 23.99 -3.65
CA GLN A 321 16.65 25.11 -4.40
C GLN A 321 15.13 25.16 -4.29
N LEU A 322 14.45 24.02 -4.38
CA LEU A 322 13.01 23.90 -4.22
C LEU A 322 12.55 24.34 -2.81
N MET A 323 13.32 24.00 -1.78
CA MET A 323 12.95 24.22 -0.37
C MET A 323 13.33 25.60 0.19
N GLU A 324 14.45 26.18 -0.25
CA GLU A 324 15.06 27.35 0.41
C GLU A 324 15.29 28.56 -0.52
N GLY A 325 15.00 28.42 -1.83
CA GLY A 325 15.51 29.33 -2.86
C GLY A 325 14.45 30.08 -3.68
N ASP A 326 14.94 30.80 -4.69
CA ASP A 326 14.12 31.35 -5.78
C ASP A 326 13.41 30.18 -6.48
N HIS A 327 12.09 30.08 -6.30
CA HIS A 327 11.28 28.99 -6.83
C HIS A 327 11.23 28.98 -8.36
N LEU A 328 11.55 30.08 -9.05
CA LEU A 328 11.62 30.10 -10.51
C LEU A 328 13.03 29.77 -11.04
N ALA A 329 14.01 29.64 -10.16
CA ALA A 329 15.37 29.22 -10.52
C ALA A 329 15.41 27.90 -11.32
N PRO A 330 14.58 26.87 -11.08
CA PRO A 330 14.55 25.69 -11.95
C PRO A 330 14.27 26.02 -13.43
N LEU A 331 13.43 27.03 -13.74
CA LEU A 331 13.25 27.50 -15.13
C LEU A 331 14.46 28.29 -15.66
N ARG A 332 15.26 28.93 -14.82
CA ARG A 332 16.43 29.70 -15.26
C ARG A 332 17.69 28.83 -15.37
N ASP A 333 17.97 28.07 -14.32
CA ASP A 333 19.31 27.60 -13.99
C ASP A 333 19.53 26.10 -14.30
N PHE A 334 18.47 25.30 -14.42
CA PHE A 334 18.59 23.84 -14.59
C PHE A 334 18.10 23.35 -15.96
N PRO A 335 18.84 22.51 -16.69
CA PRO A 335 18.43 22.03 -18.02
C PRO A 335 17.23 21.08 -17.94
N LEU A 336 16.42 21.02 -19.00
CA LEU A 336 15.38 19.99 -19.10
C LEU A 336 16.02 18.61 -19.29
N VAL A 337 15.46 17.60 -18.61
CA VAL A 337 15.91 16.20 -18.71
C VAL A 337 15.38 15.51 -19.97
N ALA A 338 14.33 16.08 -20.57
CA ALA A 338 13.68 15.61 -21.80
C ALA A 338 13.09 16.78 -22.57
N ASP A 339 12.82 16.58 -23.86
CA ASP A 339 12.07 17.56 -24.63
C ASP A 339 10.61 17.60 -24.15
N PRO A 340 9.97 18.78 -24.05
CA PRO A 340 8.59 18.89 -23.56
C PRO A 340 7.62 18.01 -24.36
N GLY A 341 6.70 17.36 -23.66
CA GLY A 341 5.70 16.46 -24.22
C GLY A 341 6.20 15.07 -24.60
N THR A 342 7.49 14.75 -24.49
CA THR A 342 8.03 13.46 -25.01
C THR A 342 7.92 12.28 -24.04
N ARG A 343 8.04 12.51 -22.73
CA ARG A 343 7.92 11.45 -21.71
C ARG A 343 7.46 12.01 -20.38
N PHE A 344 6.94 11.12 -19.54
CA PHE A 344 6.65 11.41 -18.15
C PHE A 344 7.95 11.66 -17.36
N ASN A 345 7.97 12.71 -16.55
CA ASN A 345 8.97 12.96 -15.52
C ASN A 345 8.32 13.71 -14.35
N TYR A 346 8.32 13.09 -13.18
CA TYR A 346 7.74 13.71 -11.99
C TYR A 346 8.55 14.94 -11.59
N SER A 347 7.87 16.06 -11.29
CA SER A 347 8.51 17.30 -10.84
C SER A 347 7.57 18.02 -9.89
N ASN A 348 8.06 18.34 -8.70
CA ASN A 348 7.29 19.12 -7.73
C ASN A 348 7.09 20.55 -8.24
N PHE A 349 8.11 21.10 -8.87
CA PHE A 349 8.08 22.44 -9.44
C PHE A 349 7.04 22.59 -10.56
N SER A 350 6.72 21.52 -11.30
CA SER A 350 5.62 21.56 -12.27
C SER A 350 4.29 21.94 -11.59
N THR A 351 4.00 21.42 -10.39
CA THR A 351 2.81 21.81 -9.64
C THR A 351 2.87 23.26 -9.16
N ASP A 352 4.03 23.70 -8.67
CA ASP A 352 4.22 25.09 -8.21
C ASP A 352 3.95 26.10 -9.33
N LEU A 353 4.42 25.79 -10.55
CA LEU A 353 4.15 26.59 -11.74
C LEU A 353 2.65 26.73 -12.02
N LEU A 354 1.85 25.67 -11.85
CA LEU A 354 0.40 25.75 -12.04
C LEU A 354 -0.23 26.76 -11.07
N GLY A 355 0.21 26.78 -9.81
CA GLY A 355 -0.26 27.75 -8.81
C GLY A 355 0.08 29.19 -9.19
N VAL A 356 1.31 29.43 -9.66
CA VAL A 356 1.75 30.74 -10.17
C VAL A 356 0.95 31.18 -11.39
N ILE A 357 0.75 30.26 -12.35
CA ILE A 357 0.00 30.54 -13.59
C ILE A 357 -1.45 30.92 -13.25
N VAL A 358 -2.13 30.17 -12.39
CA VAL A 358 -3.50 30.50 -11.95
C VAL A 358 -3.54 31.87 -11.26
N THR A 359 -2.59 32.14 -10.36
CA THR A 359 -2.51 33.41 -9.63
C THR A 359 -2.38 34.60 -10.56
N ARG A 360 -1.48 34.50 -11.55
CA ARG A 360 -1.20 35.58 -12.51
C ARG A 360 -2.28 35.73 -13.56
N ALA A 361 -2.78 34.63 -14.11
CA ALA A 361 -3.82 34.64 -15.12
C ALA A 361 -5.14 35.22 -14.59
N CYS A 362 -5.50 34.88 -13.35
CA CYS A 362 -6.75 35.32 -12.73
C CYS A 362 -6.59 36.59 -11.87
N GLY A 363 -5.36 37.10 -11.71
CA GLY A 363 -5.10 38.34 -10.97
C GLY A 363 -5.49 38.28 -9.49
N THR A 364 -5.40 37.10 -8.88
CA THR A 364 -5.85 36.86 -7.50
C THR A 364 -4.96 35.83 -6.81
N ALA A 365 -4.79 35.94 -5.49
CA ALA A 365 -4.01 34.98 -4.72
C ALA A 365 -4.63 33.57 -4.79
N LEU A 366 -3.79 32.53 -4.83
CA LEU A 366 -4.25 31.16 -5.09
C LEU A 366 -5.17 30.63 -4.00
N ASP A 367 -4.89 30.98 -2.74
CA ASP A 367 -5.71 30.61 -1.58
C ASP A 367 -7.08 31.31 -1.60
N ALA A 368 -7.13 32.58 -1.98
CA ALA A 368 -8.37 33.32 -2.20
C ALA A 368 -9.18 32.72 -3.36
N PHE A 369 -8.52 32.39 -4.48
CA PHE A 369 -9.14 31.72 -5.62
C PHE A 369 -9.70 30.35 -5.23
N ALA A 370 -8.91 29.51 -4.57
CA ALA A 370 -9.32 28.20 -4.08
C ALA A 370 -10.49 28.31 -3.08
N SER A 371 -10.45 29.31 -2.20
CA SER A 371 -11.53 29.57 -1.25
C SER A 371 -12.85 29.86 -1.97
N ALA A 372 -12.85 30.81 -2.91
CA ALA A 372 -14.04 31.24 -3.63
C ALA A 372 -14.57 30.17 -4.61
N GLN A 373 -13.67 29.50 -5.33
CA GLN A 373 -14.05 28.65 -6.47
C GLN A 373 -14.19 27.16 -6.13
N LEU A 374 -13.61 26.71 -5.01
CA LEU A 374 -13.64 25.29 -4.61
C LEU A 374 -14.15 25.10 -3.18
N MET A 375 -13.57 25.78 -2.19
CA MET A 375 -13.86 25.49 -0.78
C MET A 375 -15.26 25.93 -0.36
N GLN A 376 -15.64 27.19 -0.66
CA GLN A 376 -16.96 27.73 -0.34
C GLN A 376 -18.09 26.94 -1.03
N PRO A 377 -18.02 26.62 -2.34
CA PRO A 377 -19.02 25.78 -3.00
C PRO A 377 -19.23 24.40 -2.35
N LEU A 378 -18.16 23.82 -1.79
CA LEU A 378 -18.21 22.50 -1.15
C LEU A 378 -18.53 22.55 0.34
N GLY A 379 -18.56 23.75 0.94
CA GLY A 379 -18.69 23.94 2.38
C GLY A 379 -17.52 23.35 3.17
N ILE A 380 -16.32 23.32 2.58
CA ILE A 380 -15.10 22.78 3.21
C ILE A 380 -14.13 23.91 3.55
N ARG A 381 -13.08 23.56 4.29
CA ARG A 381 -11.94 24.44 4.54
C ARG A 381 -10.66 23.64 4.37
N PHE A 382 -9.68 24.24 3.73
CA PHE A 382 -8.31 23.77 3.82
C PHE A 382 -7.67 24.42 5.04
N GLY A 383 -6.72 23.73 5.66
CA GLY A 383 -5.93 24.28 6.76
C GLY A 383 -4.93 25.33 6.26
N THR A 384 -3.86 25.53 7.01
CA THR A 384 -2.83 26.53 6.69
C THR A 384 -2.24 26.26 5.31
N TRP A 385 -2.24 27.29 4.47
CA TRP A 385 -1.39 27.38 3.29
C TRP A 385 -0.08 28.00 3.73
N GLU A 386 1.05 27.35 3.44
CA GLU A 386 2.34 28.00 3.64
C GLU A 386 2.65 28.89 2.43
N HIS A 387 3.04 30.14 2.71
CA HIS A 387 3.34 31.15 1.71
C HIS A 387 4.84 31.46 1.70
N GLY A 388 5.44 31.46 0.51
CA GLY A 388 6.71 32.14 0.24
C GLY A 388 6.47 33.61 -0.15
N GLN A 389 7.55 34.37 -0.44
CA GLN A 389 7.42 35.81 -0.70
C GLN A 389 6.54 36.18 -1.91
N ASP A 390 6.25 35.26 -2.84
CA ASP A 390 5.30 35.43 -3.95
C ASP A 390 4.65 34.09 -4.40
N PHE A 391 4.71 33.04 -3.56
CA PHE A 391 4.44 31.66 -3.95
C PHE A 391 3.61 30.91 -2.90
N HIS A 392 2.84 29.92 -3.36
CA HIS A 392 2.16 28.96 -2.50
C HIS A 392 2.87 27.61 -2.65
N TYR A 393 3.58 27.16 -1.62
CA TYR A 393 3.99 25.75 -1.58
C TYR A 393 2.71 24.93 -1.39
N PRO A 394 2.52 23.80 -2.07
CA PRO A 394 1.32 22.97 -1.95
C PRO A 394 1.22 22.22 -0.59
N LEU A 395 1.60 22.87 0.51
CA LEU A 395 1.41 22.37 1.88
C LEU A 395 -0.03 22.56 2.32
N VAL A 396 -0.90 21.76 1.73
CA VAL A 396 -2.33 21.76 2.03
C VAL A 396 -2.59 20.79 3.18
N HIS A 397 -3.25 21.29 4.22
CA HIS A 397 -3.74 20.45 5.32
C HIS A 397 -5.23 20.17 5.15
N LEU A 398 -5.64 18.90 5.15
CA LEU A 398 -7.04 18.52 5.10
C LEU A 398 -7.43 17.67 6.31
N THR A 399 -8.67 17.84 6.78
CA THR A 399 -9.28 16.81 7.62
C THR A 399 -9.65 15.59 6.77
N PRO A 400 -9.82 14.40 7.37
CA PRO A 400 -10.22 13.20 6.64
C PRO A 400 -11.51 13.37 5.84
N ARG A 401 -12.51 14.06 6.41
CA ARG A 401 -13.78 14.33 5.71
C ARG A 401 -13.67 15.37 4.62
N THR A 402 -12.78 16.36 4.75
CA THR A 402 -12.50 17.27 3.63
C THR A 402 -11.86 16.53 2.46
N ALA A 403 -10.88 15.65 2.74
CA ALA A 403 -10.28 14.78 1.73
C ALA A 403 -11.33 13.86 1.06
N ALA A 404 -12.19 13.23 1.87
CA ALA A 404 -13.31 12.43 1.39
C ALA A 404 -14.25 13.20 0.45
N ARG A 405 -14.56 14.46 0.76
CA ARG A 405 -15.45 15.28 -0.08
C ARG A 405 -14.81 15.64 -1.40
N PHE A 406 -13.52 15.96 -1.38
CA PHE A 406 -12.78 16.25 -2.60
C PHE A 406 -12.67 15.00 -3.49
N ALA A 407 -12.46 13.82 -2.91
CA ALA A 407 -12.48 12.56 -3.66
C ALA A 407 -13.86 12.26 -4.26
N GLN A 408 -14.94 12.36 -3.46
CA GLN A 408 -16.31 12.15 -3.93
C GLN A 408 -16.69 13.13 -5.04
N LEU A 409 -16.23 14.38 -4.97
CA LEU A 409 -16.46 15.36 -6.03
C LEU A 409 -15.93 14.88 -7.39
N TYR A 410 -14.74 14.27 -7.44
CA TYR A 410 -14.20 13.71 -8.68
C TYR A 410 -14.95 12.45 -9.12
N LEU A 411 -15.37 11.61 -8.16
CA LEU A 411 -16.17 10.42 -8.43
C LEU A 411 -17.54 10.78 -9.06
N ASP A 412 -18.13 11.88 -8.58
CA ASP A 412 -19.40 12.46 -9.06
C ASP A 412 -19.24 13.33 -10.33
N GLY A 413 -18.10 13.24 -11.02
CA GLY A 413 -17.88 14.01 -12.26
C GLY A 413 -17.85 15.52 -12.05
N GLY A 414 -17.41 15.97 -10.87
CA GLY A 414 -17.32 17.37 -10.49
C GLY A 414 -18.61 17.97 -9.93
N HIS A 415 -19.64 17.15 -9.68
CA HIS A 415 -20.88 17.59 -9.05
C HIS A 415 -20.82 17.50 -7.53
N PHE A 416 -21.43 18.49 -6.88
CA PHE A 416 -21.74 18.43 -5.45
C PHE A 416 -23.11 19.06 -5.23
N GLN A 417 -24.03 18.28 -4.67
CA GLN A 417 -25.45 18.65 -4.60
C GLN A 417 -25.97 19.02 -6.01
N ASP A 418 -26.68 20.14 -6.14
CA ASP A 418 -27.25 20.58 -7.42
C ASP A 418 -26.26 21.44 -8.26
N ARG A 419 -24.96 21.45 -7.93
CA ARG A 419 -23.96 22.31 -8.58
C ARG A 419 -22.84 21.51 -9.24
N GLN A 420 -22.56 21.84 -10.50
CA GLN A 420 -21.28 21.51 -11.14
C GLN A 420 -20.19 22.42 -10.56
N VAL A 421 -19.36 21.90 -9.67
CA VAL A 421 -18.26 22.66 -9.06
C VAL A 421 -17.05 22.64 -9.98
N ILE A 422 -16.53 21.48 -10.34
CA ILE A 422 -15.46 21.34 -11.35
C ILE A 422 -16.10 20.93 -12.67
N PRO A 423 -15.74 21.51 -13.84
CA PRO A 423 -16.29 21.07 -15.13
C PRO A 423 -16.14 19.55 -15.35
N ALA A 424 -17.18 18.90 -15.86
CA ALA A 424 -17.20 17.43 -16.02
C ALA A 424 -16.17 16.92 -17.04
N ASP A 425 -15.96 17.68 -18.12
CA ASP A 425 -14.88 17.46 -19.08
C ASP A 425 -13.51 17.56 -18.42
N TRP A 426 -13.29 18.57 -17.57
CA TRP A 426 -12.04 18.70 -16.81
C TRP A 426 -11.79 17.52 -15.87
N VAL A 427 -12.82 17.02 -15.19
CA VAL A 427 -12.71 15.81 -14.36
C VAL A 427 -12.33 14.61 -15.24
N SER A 428 -13.00 14.40 -16.36
CA SER A 428 -12.68 13.32 -17.29
C SER A 428 -11.26 13.40 -17.84
N GLU A 429 -10.80 14.60 -18.24
CA GLU A 429 -9.42 14.80 -18.71
C GLU A 429 -8.41 14.60 -17.58
N SER A 430 -8.71 15.10 -16.38
CA SER A 430 -7.81 14.95 -15.24
C SER A 430 -7.51 13.50 -14.89
N LEU A 431 -8.50 12.64 -15.07
CA LEU A 431 -8.44 11.22 -14.75
C LEU A 431 -8.04 10.33 -15.94
N ALA A 432 -7.87 10.91 -17.14
CA ALA A 432 -7.44 10.19 -18.34
C ALA A 432 -5.94 9.82 -18.29
N ASP A 433 -5.54 8.73 -18.98
CA ASP A 433 -4.15 8.30 -19.06
C ASP A 433 -3.41 9.03 -20.19
N TYR A 434 -2.47 9.90 -19.82
CA TYR A 434 -1.56 10.56 -20.75
C TYR A 434 -0.13 10.01 -20.67
N SER A 435 0.15 9.14 -19.71
CA SER A 435 1.48 8.65 -19.40
C SER A 435 1.38 7.22 -18.89
N SER A 436 1.10 6.29 -19.82
CA SER A 436 1.21 4.87 -19.55
C SER A 436 2.67 4.55 -19.20
N ASP A 437 2.91 3.79 -18.15
CA ASP A 437 4.24 3.53 -17.59
C ASP A 437 4.86 4.74 -16.85
N ALA A 438 4.02 5.57 -16.22
CA ALA A 438 4.49 6.57 -15.27
C ALA A 438 5.28 5.86 -14.15
N TRP A 439 6.60 6.06 -14.13
CA TRP A 439 7.61 5.37 -13.30
C TRP A 439 8.13 4.03 -13.83
N VAL A 440 8.87 4.08 -14.94
CA VAL A 440 9.88 3.07 -15.30
C VAL A 440 11.27 3.59 -14.96
N THR A 441 11.63 3.51 -13.68
CA THR A 441 12.97 3.06 -13.33
C THR A 441 12.80 1.75 -12.58
N MET A 442 13.37 0.70 -13.15
CA MET A 442 13.26 -0.70 -12.73
C MET A 442 13.71 -0.99 -11.28
N GLN A 443 14.08 0.04 -10.53
CA GLN A 443 14.44 0.03 -9.11
C GLN A 443 13.30 0.50 -8.17
N HIS A 444 12.17 1.02 -8.67
CA HIS A 444 11.13 1.69 -7.83
C HIS A 444 9.71 1.11 -7.93
N LEU A 445 9.50 -0.03 -8.59
CA LEU A 445 8.25 -0.82 -8.46
C LEU A 445 7.93 -1.18 -7.00
N ASP A 446 8.95 -1.13 -6.12
CA ASP A 446 8.83 -1.36 -4.69
C ASP A 446 8.08 -0.25 -3.94
N HIS A 447 7.77 0.92 -4.51
CA HIS A 447 7.25 2.08 -3.74
C HIS A 447 5.71 2.14 -3.68
N ALA A 448 5.01 1.92 -4.79
CA ALA A 448 3.54 1.97 -4.84
C ALA A 448 2.84 0.77 -4.17
N GLY A 449 3.63 -0.17 -3.64
CA GLY A 449 3.13 -1.41 -3.08
C GLY A 449 2.85 -2.47 -4.15
N ARG A 450 2.42 -3.64 -3.70
CA ARG A 450 2.23 -4.84 -4.55
C ARG A 450 0.83 -4.97 -5.14
N TYR A 451 -0.11 -4.16 -4.65
CA TYR A 451 -1.52 -4.22 -5.05
C TYR A 451 -1.89 -3.19 -6.11
N LEU A 452 -1.04 -2.21 -6.38
CA LEU A 452 -1.22 -1.19 -7.41
C LEU A 452 -0.28 -1.48 -8.58
N ARG A 453 -0.83 -1.82 -9.74
CA ARG A 453 -0.06 -2.18 -10.95
C ARG A 453 -0.39 -1.24 -12.11
N ASP A 454 0.36 -1.33 -13.21
CA ASP A 454 0.11 -0.57 -14.44
C ASP A 454 -0.04 0.95 -14.19
N LEU A 455 0.94 1.51 -13.47
CA LEU A 455 0.90 2.91 -13.04
C LEU A 455 0.83 3.85 -14.25
N GLY A 456 -0.14 4.76 -14.19
CA GLY A 456 -0.36 5.81 -15.18
C GLY A 456 -0.48 7.17 -14.52
N TYR A 457 -0.57 8.22 -15.34
CA TYR A 457 -0.70 9.59 -14.84
C TYR A 457 -1.57 10.47 -15.75
N GLY A 458 -2.48 11.21 -15.13
CA GLY A 458 -3.38 12.19 -15.77
C GLY A 458 -2.95 13.63 -15.47
N TYR A 459 -3.92 14.54 -15.34
CA TYR A 459 -3.63 15.89 -14.84
C TYR A 459 -3.47 15.87 -13.32
N GLN A 460 -2.23 15.64 -12.87
CA GLN A 460 -1.85 15.60 -11.46
C GLN A 460 -2.57 14.51 -10.63
N TRP A 461 -3.05 13.45 -11.30
CA TRP A 461 -3.68 12.27 -10.70
C TRP A 461 -2.94 11.00 -11.12
N TRP A 462 -2.71 10.10 -10.17
CA TRP A 462 -2.18 8.77 -10.47
C TRP A 462 -3.28 7.83 -10.94
N GLN A 463 -2.87 6.78 -11.63
CA GLN A 463 -3.71 5.66 -12.03
C GLN A 463 -3.04 4.34 -11.72
N ALA A 464 -3.84 3.32 -11.41
CA ALA A 464 -3.36 1.96 -11.22
C ALA A 464 -4.46 0.94 -11.54
N THR A 465 -4.05 -0.30 -11.76
CA THR A 465 -4.90 -1.48 -11.68
C THR A 465 -4.76 -2.09 -10.28
N ALA A 466 -5.88 -2.28 -9.59
CA ALA A 466 -5.95 -2.97 -8.30
C ALA A 466 -6.95 -4.14 -8.40
N GLY A 467 -6.44 -5.37 -8.44
CA GLY A 467 -7.24 -6.54 -8.77
C GLY A 467 -7.81 -6.42 -10.19
N ARG A 468 -9.14 -6.31 -10.32
CA ARG A 468 -9.82 -6.10 -11.60
C ARG A 468 -10.24 -4.65 -11.87
N HIS A 469 -10.00 -3.75 -10.92
CA HIS A 469 -10.48 -2.39 -10.98
C HIS A 469 -9.38 -1.46 -11.50
N ARG A 470 -9.71 -0.63 -12.49
CA ARG A 470 -8.89 0.53 -12.84
C ARG A 470 -9.28 1.66 -11.89
N ILE A 471 -8.29 2.22 -11.20
CA ILE A 471 -8.50 3.28 -10.22
C ILE A 471 -7.70 4.51 -10.58
N ASN A 472 -8.21 5.65 -10.17
CA ASN A 472 -7.45 6.89 -10.07
C ASN A 472 -7.18 7.17 -8.59
N PHE A 473 -6.05 7.80 -8.27
CA PHE A 473 -5.77 8.16 -6.89
C PHE A 473 -4.87 9.37 -6.75
N ALA A 474 -5.07 10.12 -5.67
CA ALA A 474 -4.11 11.11 -5.21
C ALA A 474 -3.19 10.44 -4.18
N TRP A 475 -1.88 10.66 -4.31
CA TRP A 475 -0.87 10.05 -3.45
C TRP A 475 0.07 11.12 -2.90
N GLY A 476 0.19 11.15 -1.57
CA GLY A 476 1.14 11.98 -0.85
C GLY A 476 2.13 11.16 -0.02
N HIS A 477 3.35 11.69 0.12
CA HIS A 477 4.39 11.14 1.01
C HIS A 477 3.86 10.90 2.43
N GLY A 478 4.39 9.89 3.11
CA GLY A 478 3.83 9.36 4.36
C GLY A 478 2.63 8.42 4.16
N GLY A 479 2.18 8.21 2.92
CA GLY A 479 1.10 7.28 2.57
C GLY A 479 -0.30 7.88 2.63
N GLN A 480 -0.44 9.16 2.29
CA GLN A 480 -1.75 9.77 2.04
C GLN A 480 -2.31 9.17 0.74
N PHE A 481 -3.55 8.67 0.77
CA PHE A 481 -4.14 7.97 -0.37
C PHE A 481 -5.62 8.29 -0.53
N TYR A 482 -6.01 8.87 -1.67
CA TYR A 482 -7.40 9.15 -2.02
C TYR A 482 -7.75 8.36 -3.28
N GLY A 483 -8.19 7.12 -3.12
CA GLY A 483 -8.51 6.22 -4.23
C GLY A 483 -9.95 6.35 -4.70
N LEU A 484 -10.13 6.41 -6.02
CA LEU A 484 -11.39 6.49 -6.73
C LEU A 484 -11.60 5.21 -7.54
N VAL A 485 -12.69 4.49 -7.24
CA VAL A 485 -13.06 3.22 -7.88
C VAL A 485 -14.38 3.45 -8.64
N HIS A 486 -14.26 4.03 -9.83
CA HIS A 486 -15.40 4.56 -10.60
C HIS A 486 -16.45 3.50 -10.96
N ASP A 487 -16.03 2.29 -11.33
CA ASP A 487 -16.93 1.19 -11.69
C ASP A 487 -17.79 0.71 -10.51
N LEU A 488 -17.36 1.04 -9.28
CA LEU A 488 -18.07 0.72 -8.05
C LEU A 488 -18.66 1.96 -7.36
N ASP A 489 -18.55 3.19 -7.89
CA ASP A 489 -18.92 4.41 -7.16
C ASP A 489 -18.45 4.36 -5.69
N LEU A 490 -17.16 4.05 -5.52
CA LEU A 490 -16.50 3.87 -4.23
C LEU A 490 -15.24 4.73 -4.12
N ALA A 491 -15.01 5.31 -2.94
CA ALA A 491 -13.78 6.00 -2.62
C ALA A 491 -13.18 5.49 -1.31
N VAL A 492 -11.84 5.39 -1.28
CA VAL A 492 -11.08 4.98 -0.08
C VAL A 492 -10.10 6.09 0.27
N ILE A 493 -10.21 6.59 1.50
CA ILE A 493 -9.39 7.70 1.99
C ILE A 493 -8.53 7.19 3.14
N VAL A 494 -7.23 7.33 3.01
CA VAL A 494 -6.25 7.10 4.08
C VAL A 494 -5.52 8.40 4.34
N THR A 495 -5.56 8.87 5.58
CA THR A 495 -4.65 9.93 6.06
C THR A 495 -3.66 9.32 7.04
N ALA A 496 -2.45 9.86 7.08
CA ALA A 496 -1.33 9.27 7.81
C ALA A 496 -0.33 10.31 8.32
N TYR A 497 0.62 9.88 9.16
CA TYR A 497 1.80 10.69 9.51
C TYR A 497 2.47 11.21 8.23
N PRO A 498 2.63 12.54 8.05
CA PRO A 498 2.98 13.12 6.76
C PRO A 498 4.46 12.93 6.38
N ALA A 499 5.32 12.45 7.29
CA ALA A 499 6.74 12.21 7.05
C ALA A 499 7.46 13.42 6.40
N TRP A 500 7.08 14.64 6.80
CA TRP A 500 7.58 15.86 6.19
C TRP A 500 9.10 15.96 6.35
N LEU A 501 9.81 16.10 5.23
CA LEU A 501 11.28 16.09 5.14
C LEU A 501 11.96 14.77 5.56
N GLU A 502 11.19 13.69 5.75
CA GLU A 502 11.72 12.38 6.12
C GLU A 502 11.72 11.42 4.92
N HIS A 503 12.77 11.49 4.09
CA HIS A 503 12.94 10.66 2.90
C HIS A 503 13.89 9.47 3.14
N ASP A 504 13.66 8.71 4.21
CA ASP A 504 14.46 7.53 4.56
C ASP A 504 13.75 6.19 4.26
N SER A 505 14.50 5.09 4.19
CA SER A 505 13.97 3.75 3.88
C SER A 505 12.90 3.26 4.85
N ARG A 506 12.91 3.76 6.09
CA ARG A 506 11.89 3.42 7.10
C ARG A 506 10.56 4.09 6.77
N ASN A 507 10.58 5.36 6.38
CA ASN A 507 9.38 6.09 5.94
C ASN A 507 8.75 5.44 4.71
N TRP A 508 9.55 5.10 3.70
CA TRP A 508 9.07 4.38 2.51
C TRP A 508 8.41 3.04 2.84
N THR A 509 8.91 2.34 3.88
CA THR A 509 8.30 1.08 4.33
C THR A 509 6.89 1.30 4.91
N HIS A 510 6.69 2.36 5.70
CA HIS A 510 5.38 2.70 6.25
C HIS A 510 4.41 3.18 5.18
N GLU A 511 4.85 4.07 4.31
CA GLU A 511 4.06 4.58 3.19
C GLU A 511 3.55 3.44 2.30
N ARG A 512 4.46 2.53 1.92
CA ARG A 512 4.10 1.34 1.16
C ARG A 512 3.08 0.46 1.88
N ALA A 513 3.16 0.35 3.21
CA ALA A 513 2.18 -0.41 3.98
C ALA A 513 0.78 0.23 3.89
N HIS A 514 0.68 1.56 3.89
CA HIS A 514 -0.58 2.29 3.72
C HIS A 514 -1.17 2.11 2.31
N LEU A 515 -0.33 2.17 1.26
CA LEU A 515 -0.77 1.91 -0.11
C LEU A 515 -1.21 0.45 -0.30
N ASN A 516 -0.48 -0.49 0.30
CA ASN A 516 -0.87 -1.91 0.29
C ASN A 516 -2.21 -2.14 1.01
N LEU A 517 -2.47 -1.44 2.12
CA LEU A 517 -3.75 -1.52 2.83
C LEU A 517 -4.92 -1.16 1.90
N ALA A 518 -4.86 0.01 1.26
CA ALA A 518 -5.92 0.47 0.37
C ALA A 518 -6.01 -0.38 -0.91
N GLY A 519 -4.86 -0.66 -1.54
CA GLY A 519 -4.78 -1.48 -2.75
C GLY A 519 -5.29 -2.92 -2.53
N LYS A 520 -4.96 -3.54 -1.40
CA LYS A 520 -5.46 -4.87 -1.04
C LYS A 520 -6.98 -4.86 -0.93
N PHE A 521 -7.53 -3.93 -0.15
CA PHE A 521 -8.98 -3.79 0.01
C PHE A 521 -9.68 -3.65 -1.34
N ILE A 522 -9.20 -2.73 -2.20
CA ILE A 522 -9.76 -2.52 -3.53
C ILE A 522 -9.65 -3.78 -4.40
N SER A 523 -8.50 -4.46 -4.36
CA SER A 523 -8.28 -5.67 -5.18
C SER A 523 -9.22 -6.83 -4.84
N LEU A 524 -9.81 -6.82 -3.64
CA LEU A 524 -10.73 -7.83 -3.14
C LEU A 524 -12.21 -7.50 -3.40
N LEU A 525 -12.52 -6.28 -3.86
CA LEU A 525 -13.88 -5.85 -4.15
C LEU A 525 -14.50 -6.65 -5.30
N ARG A 526 -15.84 -6.69 -5.32
CA ARG A 526 -16.59 -7.52 -6.26
C ARG A 526 -17.55 -6.84 -7.19
#